data_AF-A0A9W7YSU6-F1
#
_entry.id   AF-A0A9W7YSU6-F1
#
_cell.length_a   1.000
_cell.length_b   1.000
_cell.length_c   1.000
_cell.angle_alpha   90.00
_cell.angle_beta   90.00
_cell.angle_gamma   90.00
#
_symmetry.space_group_name_H-M   'P 1'
#
loop_
_entity.id
_entity.type
_entity.pdbx_description
1 polymer ?
#
loop_
_entity_poly.entity_id
_entity_poly.type
_entity_poly.pdbx_seq_one_letter_code
_entity_poly.pdbx_strand_id
1 'polypeptide(L)'
;MSETLEPSTSTSAPAGSFEEFSQMFQAMFSDCAMYTVPKNILNARSEKRIRSMSGAFRGKDDWITNMASPEIRAHWTREAKEQGLTECEIDYVFDELNHYAALHVPGSSIKLSAVENVWMSDSLIDADITQELKRYVAVLEDVPEKDRDYHPNTNNQVVNLIHPSLYPLIYARSRFLSQPILSPAAAVDLNMFGQFPGSFKQWKEDIEKVWKDEQGKSIFYLPSANKRTNHMPQGSSGPFTSEKFCWLPTEFRVHDDGAVTIESYINNLHPVKHAAFYPTIARIFSKFVPMLEHVLTDVLFPRARRVKPDSHNWFWSNDSEPDYDDLDYDDRYE
;
A
#
# COMPACT_ATOMS: atom_id res chain seq x y z
N MET A 1 21.10 -40.66 -38.45
CA MET A 1 21.17 -40.40 -37.00
C MET A 1 20.13 -39.35 -36.70
N SER A 2 19.02 -39.81 -36.15
CA SER A 2 17.86 -39.01 -35.74
C SER A 2 18.15 -38.35 -34.40
N GLU A 3 18.02 -37.03 -34.32
CA GLU A 3 17.88 -36.33 -33.05
C GLU A 3 16.62 -35.48 -33.11
N THR A 4 15.61 -35.97 -32.41
CA THR A 4 14.34 -35.33 -32.09
C THR A 4 14.59 -34.16 -31.15
N LEU A 5 14.18 -32.96 -31.56
CA LEU A 5 14.07 -31.78 -30.69
C LEU A 5 12.81 -31.94 -29.81
N GLU A 6 12.99 -32.10 -28.51
CA GLU A 6 11.90 -31.99 -27.54
C GLU A 6 11.52 -30.51 -27.29
N PRO A 7 10.24 -30.20 -27.04
CA PRO A 7 9.79 -28.86 -26.73
C PRO A 7 10.21 -28.45 -25.32
N SER A 8 10.80 -27.27 -25.20
CA SER A 8 11.15 -26.63 -23.93
C SER A 8 9.91 -26.48 -23.06
N THR A 9 9.85 -27.26 -21.98
CA THR A 9 8.86 -27.12 -20.92
C THR A 9 8.98 -25.75 -20.27
N SER A 10 7.93 -24.93 -20.39
CA SER A 10 7.67 -23.80 -19.50
C SER A 10 7.56 -24.36 -18.08
N THR A 11 8.63 -24.18 -17.29
CA THR A 11 8.57 -24.42 -15.85
C THR A 11 7.76 -23.30 -15.23
N SER A 12 6.47 -23.55 -15.00
CA SER A 12 5.70 -22.82 -13.99
C SER A 12 6.46 -22.94 -12.66
N ALA A 13 6.82 -21.80 -12.05
CA ALA A 13 7.38 -21.80 -10.71
C ALA A 13 6.42 -22.55 -9.76
N PRO A 14 6.91 -23.43 -8.87
CA PRO A 14 6.05 -24.05 -7.88
C PRO A 14 5.44 -22.94 -7.00
N ALA A 15 4.12 -22.98 -6.81
CA ALA A 15 3.46 -22.16 -5.82
C ALA A 15 4.02 -22.55 -4.45
N GLY A 16 5.01 -21.78 -3.99
CA GLY A 16 5.62 -21.97 -2.67
C GLY A 16 4.55 -21.91 -1.59
N SER A 17 4.77 -22.67 -0.53
CA SER A 17 3.94 -22.64 0.66
C SER A 17 3.88 -21.21 1.24
N PHE A 18 2.80 -20.90 1.97
CA PHE A 18 2.64 -19.61 2.66
C PHE A 18 3.83 -19.30 3.58
N GLU A 19 4.43 -20.33 4.17
CA GLU A 19 5.60 -20.21 5.03
C GLU A 19 6.82 -19.71 4.24
N GLU A 20 7.04 -20.22 3.04
CA GLU A 20 8.10 -19.74 2.13
C GLU A 20 7.84 -18.30 1.67
N PHE A 21 6.60 -17.96 1.31
CA PHE A 21 6.24 -16.57 0.96
C PHE A 21 6.42 -15.62 2.14
N SER A 22 5.98 -16.00 3.34
CA SER A 22 6.07 -15.18 4.55
C SER A 22 7.52 -14.96 4.96
N GLN A 23 8.35 -15.99 4.91
CA GLN A 23 9.79 -15.88 5.20
C GLN A 23 10.50 -15.02 4.15
N MET A 24 10.17 -15.19 2.87
CA MET A 24 10.72 -14.39 1.78
C MET A 24 10.30 -12.92 1.88
N PHE A 25 9.03 -12.65 2.20
CA PHE A 25 8.51 -11.30 2.39
C PHE A 25 9.12 -10.61 3.62
N GLN A 26 9.28 -11.33 4.74
CA GLN A 26 10.01 -10.82 5.90
C GLN A 26 11.48 -10.53 5.56
N ALA A 27 12.16 -11.42 4.85
CA ALA A 27 13.56 -11.23 4.47
C ALA A 27 13.77 -10.07 3.49
N MET A 28 12.81 -9.81 2.58
CA MET A 28 12.92 -8.75 1.58
C MET A 28 12.47 -7.37 2.08
N PHE A 29 11.52 -7.32 3.01
CA PHE A 29 10.85 -6.07 3.39
C PHE A 29 10.95 -5.71 4.88
N SER A 30 11.69 -6.47 5.71
CA SER A 30 11.84 -6.20 7.16
C SER A 30 12.30 -4.78 7.46
N ASP A 31 13.16 -4.22 6.61
CA ASP A 31 13.79 -2.92 6.84
C ASP A 31 13.08 -1.78 6.06
N CYS A 32 12.16 -2.13 5.15
CA CYS A 32 11.40 -1.19 4.32
C CYS A 32 9.91 -1.09 4.67
N ALA A 33 9.41 -1.94 5.58
CA ALA A 33 8.03 -1.88 6.03
C ALA A 33 7.78 -0.61 6.85
N MET A 34 7.29 0.43 6.16
CA MET A 34 6.71 1.64 6.73
C MET A 34 5.76 1.29 7.89
N TYR A 35 6.23 1.49 9.12
CA TYR A 35 5.49 1.71 10.37
C TYR A 35 4.16 0.97 10.59
N THR A 36 4.00 -0.28 10.14
CA THR A 36 2.93 -1.12 10.67
C THR A 36 3.36 -1.62 12.04
N VAL A 37 3.10 -0.82 13.07
CA VAL A 37 3.17 -1.30 14.44
C VAL A 37 2.21 -2.48 14.54
N PRO A 38 2.68 -3.68 14.94
CA PRO A 38 1.78 -4.79 15.21
C PRO A 38 0.79 -4.28 16.26
N LYS A 39 -0.48 -4.12 15.88
CA LYS A 39 -1.50 -3.91 16.91
C LYS A 39 -1.43 -5.18 17.77
N ASN A 40 -1.07 -5.05 19.05
CA ASN A 40 -1.21 -6.10 20.05
C ASN A 40 -2.70 -6.37 20.28
N ILE A 41 -3.37 -6.88 19.25
CA ILE A 41 -4.70 -7.44 19.36
C ILE A 41 -4.46 -8.86 19.85
N LEU A 42 -4.93 -9.13 21.07
CA LEU A 42 -5.02 -10.50 21.57
C LEU A 42 -5.99 -11.25 20.66
N ASN A 43 -5.45 -11.92 19.64
CA ASN A 43 -6.25 -12.73 18.73
C ASN A 43 -6.40 -14.12 19.33
N ALA A 44 -7.64 -14.56 19.51
CA ALA A 44 -7.92 -15.96 19.84
C ALA A 44 -7.34 -16.88 18.75
N ARG A 45 -7.06 -18.15 19.11
CA ARG A 45 -6.59 -19.16 18.13
C ARG A 45 -7.54 -19.26 16.93
N SER A 46 -8.84 -19.17 17.19
CA SER A 46 -9.91 -19.09 16.19
C SER A 46 -9.76 -17.89 15.25
N GLU A 47 -9.53 -16.68 15.78
CA GLU A 47 -9.38 -15.48 14.96
C GLU A 47 -8.16 -15.58 14.03
N LYS A 48 -7.06 -16.15 14.51
CA LYS A 48 -5.88 -16.38 13.67
C LYS A 48 -6.18 -17.37 12.53
N ARG A 49 -6.87 -18.48 12.81
CA ARG A 49 -7.28 -19.45 11.78
C ARG A 49 -8.20 -18.84 10.74
N ILE A 50 -9.22 -18.10 11.17
CA ILE A 50 -10.17 -17.40 10.29
C ILE A 50 -9.45 -16.42 9.37
N ARG A 51 -8.60 -15.54 9.93
CA ARG A 51 -7.83 -14.57 9.15
C ARG A 51 -6.89 -15.25 8.16
N SER A 52 -6.26 -16.35 8.59
CA SER A 52 -5.37 -17.15 7.75
C SER A 52 -6.12 -17.76 6.56
N MET A 53 -7.24 -18.44 6.82
CA MET A 53 -8.08 -19.06 5.78
C MET A 53 -8.64 -18.02 4.80
N SER A 54 -9.21 -16.92 5.32
CA SER A 54 -9.71 -15.82 4.50
C SER A 54 -8.62 -15.20 3.62
N GLY A 55 -7.44 -14.95 4.19
CA GLY A 55 -6.28 -14.46 3.44
C GLY A 55 -5.83 -15.42 2.33
N ALA A 56 -5.76 -16.72 2.64
CA ALA A 56 -5.37 -17.75 1.68
C ALA A 56 -6.34 -17.85 0.49
N PHE A 57 -7.64 -17.66 0.71
CA PHE A 57 -8.60 -17.62 -0.39
C PHE A 57 -8.51 -16.33 -1.19
N ARG A 58 -8.47 -15.17 -0.53
CA ARG A 58 -8.38 -13.87 -1.20
C ARG A 58 -7.06 -13.66 -1.96
N GLY A 59 -6.04 -14.44 -1.64
CA GLY A 59 -4.78 -14.47 -2.38
C GLY A 59 -4.84 -15.22 -3.72
N LYS A 60 -5.90 -15.99 -4.01
CA LYS A 60 -6.09 -16.68 -5.30
C LYS A 60 -6.68 -15.71 -6.33
N ASP A 61 -6.26 -15.77 -7.59
CA ASP A 61 -6.68 -14.79 -8.60
C ASP A 61 -8.19 -14.73 -8.84
N ASP A 62 -8.81 -15.90 -9.02
CA ASP A 62 -10.24 -16.04 -9.35
C ASP A 62 -11.08 -16.43 -8.13
N TRP A 63 -10.68 -16.03 -6.92
CA TRP A 63 -11.35 -16.48 -5.70
C TRP A 63 -12.84 -16.14 -5.66
N ILE A 64 -13.26 -14.99 -6.22
CA ILE A 64 -14.67 -14.59 -6.30
C ILE A 64 -15.47 -15.56 -7.18
N THR A 65 -14.96 -15.86 -8.38
CA THR A 65 -15.58 -16.81 -9.32
C THR A 65 -15.60 -18.22 -8.73
N ASN A 66 -14.48 -18.64 -8.13
CA ASN A 66 -14.32 -19.94 -7.50
C ASN A 66 -15.27 -20.11 -6.30
N MET A 67 -15.49 -19.05 -5.52
CA MET A 67 -16.44 -19.05 -4.40
C MET A 67 -17.88 -19.27 -4.88
N ALA A 68 -18.23 -18.90 -6.13
CA ALA A 68 -19.56 -19.15 -6.67
C ALA A 68 -19.81 -20.62 -7.03
N SER A 69 -18.76 -21.46 -7.19
CA SER A 69 -18.90 -22.89 -7.50
C SER A 69 -19.21 -23.72 -6.25
N PRO A 70 -20.31 -24.49 -6.23
CA PRO A 70 -20.62 -25.41 -5.13
C PRO A 70 -19.53 -26.47 -4.91
N GLU A 71 -18.92 -26.97 -5.99
CA GLU A 71 -17.89 -28.00 -5.95
C GLU A 71 -16.62 -27.49 -5.29
N ILE A 72 -16.20 -26.26 -5.66
CA ILE A 72 -15.01 -25.63 -5.08
C ILE A 72 -15.25 -25.29 -3.62
N ARG A 73 -16.45 -24.77 -3.27
CA ARG A 73 -16.82 -24.54 -1.87
C ARG A 73 -16.74 -25.82 -1.05
N ALA A 74 -17.31 -26.92 -1.54
CA ALA A 74 -17.26 -28.20 -0.86
C ALA A 74 -15.82 -28.72 -0.67
N HIS A 75 -14.95 -28.51 -1.67
CA HIS A 75 -13.52 -28.82 -1.56
C HIS A 75 -12.84 -27.98 -0.47
N TRP A 76 -13.01 -26.65 -0.49
CA TRP A 76 -12.41 -25.74 0.50
C TRP A 76 -12.93 -26.01 1.92
N THR A 77 -14.20 -26.35 2.08
CA THR A 77 -14.76 -26.77 3.38
C THR A 77 -14.07 -28.01 3.91
N ARG A 78 -13.81 -29.02 3.07
CA ARG A 78 -13.13 -30.26 3.48
C ARG A 78 -11.70 -29.97 3.93
N GLU A 79 -10.95 -29.22 3.12
CA GLU A 79 -9.57 -28.84 3.42
C GLU A 79 -9.46 -28.04 4.72
N ALA A 80 -10.39 -27.11 4.96
CA ALA A 80 -10.41 -26.32 6.19
C ALA A 80 -10.72 -27.18 7.44
N LYS A 81 -11.62 -28.17 7.33
CA LYS A 81 -11.88 -29.13 8.41
C LYS A 81 -10.65 -29.98 8.72
N GLU A 82 -9.93 -30.44 7.70
CA GLU A 82 -8.67 -31.19 7.86
C GLU A 82 -7.57 -30.37 8.55
N GLN A 83 -7.59 -29.04 8.36
CA GLN A 83 -6.71 -28.09 9.05
C GLN A 83 -7.19 -27.71 10.47
N GLY A 84 -8.28 -28.32 10.95
CA GLY A 84 -8.78 -28.17 12.32
C GLY A 84 -9.64 -26.92 12.55
N LEU A 85 -10.27 -26.38 11.50
CA LEU A 85 -11.30 -25.34 11.65
C LEU A 85 -12.67 -25.96 11.94
N THR A 86 -13.44 -25.31 12.80
CA THR A 86 -14.82 -25.72 13.10
C THR A 86 -15.78 -25.30 11.98
N GLU A 87 -16.98 -25.88 11.94
CA GLU A 87 -18.00 -25.50 10.95
C GLU A 87 -18.35 -24.00 11.05
N CYS A 88 -18.52 -23.47 12.26
CA CYS A 88 -18.79 -22.04 12.46
C CYS A 88 -17.65 -21.14 12.00
N GLU A 89 -16.39 -21.54 12.19
CA GLU A 89 -15.23 -20.78 11.68
C GLU A 89 -15.24 -20.74 10.14
N ILE A 90 -15.58 -21.87 9.51
CA ILE A 90 -15.67 -21.97 8.04
C ILE A 90 -16.83 -21.15 7.51
N ASP A 91 -18.00 -21.22 8.13
CA ASP A 91 -19.19 -20.46 7.73
C ASP A 91 -18.92 -18.96 7.83
N TYR A 92 -18.27 -18.50 8.90
CA TYR A 92 -17.86 -17.10 9.00
C TYR A 92 -16.91 -16.69 7.88
N VAL A 93 -15.92 -17.53 7.54
CA VAL A 93 -15.01 -17.21 6.45
C VAL A 93 -15.78 -17.05 5.15
N PHE A 94 -16.75 -17.92 4.85
CA PHE A 94 -17.59 -17.75 3.66
C PHE A 94 -18.47 -16.50 3.71
N ASP A 95 -19.04 -16.14 4.85
CA ASP A 95 -19.79 -14.89 5.02
C ASP A 95 -18.88 -13.66 4.80
N GLU A 96 -17.65 -13.71 5.32
CA GLU A 96 -16.64 -12.67 5.13
C GLU A 96 -16.24 -12.55 3.64
N LEU A 97 -16.01 -13.67 2.96
CA LEU A 97 -15.72 -13.69 1.53
C LEU A 97 -16.88 -13.13 0.70
N ASN A 98 -18.13 -13.47 1.04
CA ASN A 98 -19.32 -12.90 0.40
C ASN A 98 -19.38 -11.38 0.57
N HIS A 99 -19.10 -10.88 1.78
CA HIS A 99 -19.01 -9.45 2.03
C HIS A 99 -17.96 -8.77 1.15
N TYR A 100 -16.76 -9.34 1.03
CA TYR A 100 -15.71 -8.80 0.18
C TYR A 100 -16.02 -8.90 -1.32
N ALA A 101 -16.65 -9.99 -1.76
CA ALA A 101 -17.08 -10.14 -3.14
C ALA A 101 -18.10 -9.06 -3.53
N ALA A 102 -18.97 -8.66 -2.60
CA ALA A 102 -19.94 -7.57 -2.81
C ALA A 102 -19.29 -6.18 -2.92
N LEU A 103 -18.04 -6.00 -2.47
CA LEU A 103 -17.29 -4.75 -2.64
C LEU A 103 -16.61 -4.65 -4.01
N HIS A 104 -16.51 -5.75 -4.74
CA HIS A 104 -15.90 -5.76 -6.06
C HIS A 104 -16.82 -5.10 -7.08
N VAL A 105 -16.31 -4.10 -7.80
CA VAL A 105 -17.04 -3.44 -8.88
C VAL A 105 -16.99 -4.33 -10.13
N PRO A 106 -18.13 -4.79 -10.68
CA PRO A 106 -18.14 -5.65 -11.85
C PRO A 106 -17.39 -5.05 -13.03
N GLY A 107 -16.48 -5.82 -13.64
CA GLY A 107 -15.66 -5.40 -14.77
C GLY A 107 -14.43 -4.56 -14.41
N SER A 108 -14.25 -4.20 -13.13
CA SER A 108 -13.01 -3.61 -12.64
C SER A 108 -11.96 -4.69 -12.38
N SER A 109 -10.69 -4.42 -12.66
CA SER A 109 -9.59 -5.28 -12.21
C SER A 109 -9.19 -5.03 -10.74
N ILE A 110 -9.72 -3.96 -10.14
CA ILE A 110 -9.40 -3.56 -8.77
C ILE A 110 -10.14 -4.47 -7.79
N LYS A 111 -9.36 -5.10 -6.90
CA LYS A 111 -9.84 -6.01 -5.88
C LYS A 111 -9.19 -5.70 -4.53
N LEU A 112 -9.86 -6.07 -3.45
CA LEU A 112 -9.27 -6.03 -2.13
C LEU A 112 -8.22 -7.16 -2.03
N SER A 113 -7.00 -6.83 -1.60
CA SER A 113 -5.94 -7.82 -1.42
C SER A 113 -6.20 -8.68 -0.17
N ALA A 114 -5.43 -9.76 0.01
CA ALA A 114 -5.45 -10.55 1.23
C ALA A 114 -5.09 -9.73 2.50
N VAL A 115 -4.33 -8.63 2.34
CA VAL A 115 -4.00 -7.69 3.42
C VAL A 115 -5.13 -6.67 3.57
N GLU A 116 -5.59 -6.49 4.81
CA GLU A 116 -6.68 -5.56 5.12
C GLU A 116 -6.29 -4.11 4.76
N ASN A 117 -7.26 -3.36 4.21
CA ASN A 117 -7.08 -1.96 3.78
C ASN A 117 -6.04 -1.77 2.67
N VAL A 118 -5.67 -2.84 1.96
CA VAL A 118 -4.82 -2.79 0.77
C VAL A 118 -5.64 -3.23 -0.43
N TRP A 119 -5.79 -2.31 -1.39
CA TRP A 119 -6.39 -2.57 -2.69
C TRP A 119 -5.30 -2.91 -3.70
N MET A 120 -5.58 -3.82 -4.63
CA MET A 120 -4.61 -4.29 -5.63
C MET A 120 -5.27 -4.53 -6.99
N SER A 121 -4.44 -4.56 -8.04
CA SER A 121 -4.84 -4.94 -9.39
C SER A 121 -3.59 -5.28 -10.20
N ASP A 122 -3.52 -6.49 -10.76
CA ASP A 122 -2.37 -6.96 -11.56
C ASP A 122 -2.44 -6.49 -13.02
N SER A 123 -3.59 -5.97 -13.45
CA SER A 123 -3.85 -5.50 -14.82
C SER A 123 -4.30 -4.04 -14.85
N LEU A 124 -3.93 -3.24 -13.83
CA LEU A 124 -4.35 -1.84 -13.73
C LEU A 124 -3.80 -0.98 -14.87
N ILE A 125 -2.55 -1.28 -15.24
CA ILE A 125 -1.79 -0.52 -16.23
C ILE A 125 -1.77 -1.34 -17.52
N ASP A 126 -2.31 -0.74 -18.57
CA ASP A 126 -2.38 -1.35 -19.89
C ASP A 126 -0.97 -1.62 -20.48
N ALA A 127 -0.88 -2.58 -21.39
CA ALA A 127 0.40 -2.99 -21.97
C ALA A 127 1.08 -1.88 -22.79
N ASP A 128 0.29 -1.01 -23.43
CA ASP A 128 0.79 0.16 -24.17
C ASP A 128 1.47 1.16 -23.23
N ILE A 129 0.83 1.51 -22.11
CA ILE A 129 1.37 2.42 -21.10
C ILE A 129 2.63 1.81 -20.48
N THR A 130 2.60 0.50 -20.20
CA THR A 130 3.76 -0.22 -19.66
C THR A 130 4.95 -0.17 -20.62
N GLN A 131 4.71 -0.39 -21.92
CA GLN A 131 5.78 -0.32 -22.91
C GLN A 131 6.31 1.11 -23.05
N GLU A 132 5.43 2.11 -23.02
CA GLU A 132 5.80 3.52 -23.05
C GLU A 132 6.66 3.92 -21.83
N LEU A 133 6.24 3.52 -20.62
CA LEU A 133 7.00 3.71 -19.39
C LEU A 133 8.42 3.12 -19.51
N LYS A 134 8.53 1.88 -19.97
CA LYS A 134 9.82 1.20 -20.17
C LYS A 134 10.74 1.96 -21.12
N ARG A 135 10.22 2.56 -22.20
CA ARG A 135 11.02 3.36 -23.14
C ARG A 135 11.61 4.60 -22.47
N TYR A 136 10.83 5.31 -21.65
CA TYR A 136 11.32 6.50 -20.95
C TYR A 136 12.26 6.16 -19.79
N VAL A 137 11.98 5.07 -19.07
CA VAL A 137 12.85 4.53 -18.01
C VAL A 137 14.22 4.14 -18.58
N ALA A 138 14.28 3.50 -19.74
CA ALA A 138 15.55 3.14 -20.38
C ALA A 138 16.45 4.36 -20.64
N VAL A 139 15.87 5.54 -20.94
CA VAL A 139 16.63 6.79 -21.11
C VAL A 139 17.22 7.29 -19.79
N LEU A 140 16.55 7.04 -18.66
CA LEU A 140 17.06 7.39 -17.33
C LEU A 140 18.09 6.37 -16.82
N GLU A 141 17.97 5.11 -17.22
CA GLU A 141 18.91 4.03 -16.89
C GLU A 141 20.23 4.08 -17.66
N ASP A 142 20.24 4.76 -18.82
CA ASP A 142 21.40 4.92 -19.69
C ASP A 142 22.41 5.95 -19.14
N VAL A 143 22.97 5.62 -17.98
CA VAL A 143 24.07 6.33 -17.32
C VAL A 143 25.23 5.37 -17.07
N PRO A 144 26.49 5.86 -17.06
CA PRO A 144 27.64 5.04 -16.72
C PRO A 144 27.46 4.35 -15.36
N GLU A 145 27.92 3.12 -15.22
CA GLU A 145 27.68 2.31 -14.00
C GLU A 145 28.17 3.00 -12.71
N LYS A 146 29.28 3.74 -12.80
CA LYS A 146 29.83 4.54 -11.70
C LYS A 146 28.92 5.70 -11.23
N ASP A 147 28.00 6.14 -12.08
CA ASP A 147 27.10 7.26 -11.86
C ASP A 147 25.67 6.78 -11.49
N ARG A 148 25.45 5.46 -11.40
CA ARG A 148 24.17 4.89 -10.97
C ARG A 148 23.94 5.11 -9.48
N ASP A 149 22.79 5.69 -9.14
CA ASP A 149 22.36 5.88 -7.76
C ASP A 149 21.74 4.59 -7.21
N TYR A 150 22.58 3.68 -6.72
CA TYR A 150 22.11 2.46 -6.08
C TYR A 150 21.47 2.75 -4.73
N HIS A 151 20.28 2.20 -4.50
CA HIS A 151 19.61 2.34 -3.21
C HIS A 151 20.45 1.68 -2.11
N PRO A 152 20.69 2.36 -0.97
CA PRO A 152 21.43 1.80 0.15
C PRO A 152 20.87 0.45 0.61
N ASN A 153 21.74 -0.44 1.08
CA ASN A 153 21.39 -1.76 1.63
C ASN A 153 20.72 -2.74 0.64
N THR A 154 20.84 -2.51 -0.67
CA THR A 154 20.25 -3.40 -1.69
C THR A 154 21.29 -4.25 -2.43
N ASN A 155 22.55 -4.30 -1.98
CA ASN A 155 23.65 -4.98 -2.69
C ASN A 155 23.72 -4.61 -4.18
N ASN A 156 23.50 -3.33 -4.51
CA ASN A 156 23.45 -2.80 -5.88
C ASN A 156 22.40 -3.46 -6.79
N GLN A 157 21.30 -3.97 -6.22
CA GLN A 157 20.21 -4.57 -7.00
C GLN A 157 19.13 -3.57 -7.39
N VAL A 158 19.00 -2.48 -6.65
CA VAL A 158 17.97 -1.45 -6.89
C VAL A 158 18.65 -0.14 -7.25
N VAL A 159 18.28 0.42 -8.40
CA VAL A 159 18.75 1.73 -8.87
C VAL A 159 17.61 2.75 -8.75
N ASN A 160 17.88 3.87 -8.09
CA ASN A 160 16.95 4.98 -8.02
C ASN A 160 17.06 5.83 -9.29
N LEU A 161 16.01 5.82 -10.12
CA LEU A 161 15.99 6.62 -11.35
C LEU A 161 15.56 8.07 -11.08
N ILE A 162 14.61 8.24 -10.16
CA ILE A 162 14.09 9.54 -9.73
C ILE A 162 14.06 9.50 -8.21
N HIS A 163 15.06 10.11 -7.57
CA HIS A 163 15.15 10.14 -6.10
C HIS A 163 14.70 11.51 -5.54
N PRO A 164 13.60 11.57 -4.74
CA PRO A 164 13.10 12.84 -4.20
C PRO A 164 14.05 13.52 -3.18
N SER A 165 14.90 12.75 -2.49
CA SER A 165 15.90 13.27 -1.55
C SER A 165 17.12 13.93 -2.17
N LEU A 166 17.36 13.78 -3.49
CA LEU A 166 18.50 14.42 -4.15
C LEU A 166 18.26 15.91 -4.40
N TYR A 167 17.00 16.34 -4.48
CA TYR A 167 16.60 17.72 -4.74
C TYR A 167 15.57 18.23 -3.73
N PRO A 168 15.87 18.18 -2.42
CA PRO A 168 14.94 18.66 -1.41
C PRO A 168 14.92 20.19 -1.38
N LEU A 169 13.82 20.75 -0.89
CA LEU A 169 13.80 22.13 -0.45
C LEU A 169 14.70 22.26 0.78
N ILE A 170 15.69 23.15 0.74
CA ILE A 170 16.49 23.53 1.90
C ILE A 170 16.02 24.92 2.32
N TYR A 171 15.51 25.05 3.54
CA TYR A 171 14.99 26.33 4.03
C TYR A 171 16.09 27.42 4.00
N ALA A 172 15.70 28.66 3.68
CA ALA A 172 16.60 29.80 3.47
C ALA A 172 17.67 29.64 2.36
N ARG A 173 17.68 28.55 1.58
CA ARG A 173 18.68 28.32 0.51
C ARG A 173 18.10 27.91 -0.83
N SER A 174 17.07 27.06 -0.85
CA SER A 174 16.41 26.67 -2.08
C SER A 174 15.36 27.70 -2.46
N ARG A 175 15.21 27.95 -3.76
CA ARG A 175 14.08 28.70 -4.28
C ARG A 175 12.94 27.74 -4.60
N PHE A 176 11.70 28.21 -4.51
CA PHE A 176 10.52 27.44 -4.88
C PHE A 176 9.61 28.28 -5.79
N LEU A 177 8.64 27.62 -6.43
CA LEU A 177 7.65 28.30 -7.27
C LEU A 177 6.78 29.21 -6.40
N SER A 178 6.85 30.51 -6.66
CA SER A 178 6.06 31.49 -5.90
C SER A 178 4.62 31.64 -6.43
N GLN A 179 4.35 31.11 -7.62
CA GLN A 179 3.04 31.12 -8.26
C GLN A 179 2.83 29.82 -9.05
N PRO A 180 1.57 29.42 -9.28
CA PRO A 180 1.26 28.32 -10.21
C PRO A 180 1.88 28.58 -11.58
N ILE A 181 2.33 27.52 -12.24
CA ILE A 181 2.89 27.59 -13.59
C ILE A 181 1.92 26.98 -14.60
N LEU A 182 1.98 27.44 -15.85
CA LEU A 182 1.06 26.97 -16.90
C LEU A 182 1.37 25.55 -17.40
N SER A 183 2.59 25.08 -17.18
CA SER A 183 3.04 23.73 -17.56
C SER A 183 4.34 23.38 -16.84
N PRO A 184 4.70 22.08 -16.74
CA PRO A 184 6.01 21.68 -16.22
C PRO A 184 7.18 22.38 -16.91
N ALA A 185 7.08 22.61 -18.23
CA ALA A 185 8.13 23.27 -19.01
C ALA A 185 8.37 24.72 -18.57
N ALA A 186 7.34 25.43 -18.10
CA ALA A 186 7.49 26.79 -17.58
C ALA A 186 8.35 26.86 -16.31
N ALA A 187 8.55 25.73 -15.60
CA ALA A 187 9.43 25.67 -14.44
C ALA A 187 10.91 25.93 -14.80
N VAL A 188 11.33 25.90 -16.07
CA VAL A 188 12.73 26.22 -16.41
C VAL A 188 13.03 27.72 -16.39
N ASP A 189 12.01 28.58 -16.41
CA ASP A 189 12.20 30.01 -16.28
C ASP A 189 12.56 30.34 -14.82
N LEU A 190 13.84 30.67 -14.58
CA LEU A 190 14.36 31.01 -13.26
C LEU A 190 13.65 32.21 -12.62
N ASN A 191 12.97 33.04 -13.41
CA ASN A 191 12.16 34.14 -12.88
C ASN A 191 10.89 33.66 -12.14
N MET A 192 10.44 32.43 -12.40
CA MET A 192 9.31 31.80 -11.69
C MET A 192 9.68 31.38 -10.26
N PHE A 193 10.99 31.24 -9.98
CA PHE A 193 11.52 30.94 -8.66
C PHE A 193 11.82 32.23 -7.90
N GLY A 194 10.78 32.79 -7.28
CA GLY A 194 10.81 34.15 -6.73
C GLY A 194 11.27 34.28 -5.28
N GLN A 195 11.12 33.26 -4.43
CA GLN A 195 11.34 33.41 -2.98
C GLN A 195 12.09 32.23 -2.35
N PHE A 196 12.88 32.53 -1.32
CA PHE A 196 13.32 31.53 -0.36
C PHE A 196 12.18 31.32 0.64
N PRO A 197 11.90 30.07 1.06
CA PRO A 197 11.31 29.89 2.37
C PRO A 197 12.22 30.66 3.33
N GLY A 198 11.71 31.49 4.21
CA GLY A 198 12.53 31.99 5.32
C GLY A 198 13.06 30.84 6.18
N SER A 199 13.22 31.06 7.47
CA SER A 199 13.41 29.93 8.38
C SER A 199 12.24 28.94 8.31
N PHE A 200 12.42 27.69 8.75
CA PHE A 200 11.32 26.72 8.89
C PHE A 200 10.11 27.32 9.63
N LYS A 201 10.35 28.13 10.66
CA LYS A 201 9.29 28.83 11.41
C LYS A 201 8.45 29.72 10.49
N GLN A 202 9.10 30.51 9.64
CA GLN A 202 8.43 31.41 8.72
C GLN A 202 7.68 30.63 7.62
N TRP A 203 8.31 29.61 7.05
CA TRP A 203 7.65 28.71 6.10
C TRP A 203 6.39 28.07 6.67
N LYS A 204 6.47 27.57 7.90
CA LYS A 204 5.33 26.99 8.62
C LYS A 204 4.21 28.02 8.81
N GLU A 205 4.54 29.21 9.28
CA GLU A 205 3.56 30.30 9.46
C GLU A 205 2.89 30.70 8.15
N ASP A 206 3.63 30.71 7.03
CA ASP A 206 3.08 31.10 5.73
C ASP A 206 2.17 30.01 5.14
N ILE A 207 2.55 28.73 5.26
CA ILE A 207 1.69 27.61 4.83
C ILE A 207 0.41 27.55 5.67
N GLU A 208 0.48 27.72 6.99
CA GLU A 208 -0.70 27.73 7.87
C GLU A 208 -1.69 28.87 7.55
N LYS A 209 -1.21 29.97 6.94
CA LYS A 209 -2.09 31.05 6.47
C LYS A 209 -2.83 30.69 5.18
N VAL A 210 -2.15 30.01 4.26
CA VAL A 210 -2.65 29.71 2.90
C VAL A 210 -3.56 28.47 2.91
N TRP A 211 -3.17 27.43 3.65
CA TRP A 211 -3.85 26.14 3.64
C TRP A 211 -4.99 26.11 4.66
N LYS A 212 -6.08 26.79 4.33
CA LYS A 212 -7.31 26.83 5.12
C LYS A 212 -8.48 26.24 4.37
N ASP A 213 -9.37 25.55 5.06
CA ASP A 213 -10.67 25.15 4.51
C ASP A 213 -11.59 26.37 4.31
N GLU A 214 -12.76 26.14 3.74
CA GLU A 214 -13.81 27.15 3.51
C GLU A 214 -14.27 27.84 4.81
N GLN A 215 -14.07 27.19 5.97
CA GLN A 215 -14.38 27.72 7.29
C GLN A 215 -13.18 28.44 7.94
N GLY A 216 -12.07 28.58 7.21
CA GLY A 216 -10.85 29.28 7.67
C GLY A 216 -9.97 28.47 8.62
N LYS A 217 -10.26 27.18 8.82
CA LYS A 217 -9.48 26.29 9.67
C LYS A 217 -8.33 25.70 8.86
N SER A 218 -7.14 25.68 9.47
CA SER A 218 -5.95 25.11 8.82
C SER A 218 -6.18 23.64 8.48
N ILE A 219 -6.02 23.30 7.20
CA ILE A 219 -6.00 21.93 6.69
C ILE A 219 -4.58 21.36 6.61
N PHE A 220 -3.57 22.19 6.86
CA PHE A 220 -2.18 21.75 6.91
C PHE A 220 -1.92 20.97 8.21
N TYR A 221 -1.97 19.63 8.11
CA TYR A 221 -1.61 18.75 9.21
C TYR A 221 -0.10 18.50 9.21
N LEU A 222 0.66 19.36 9.91
CA LEU A 222 1.90 18.83 10.48
C LEU A 222 1.49 17.73 11.47
N PRO A 223 2.23 16.62 11.57
CA PRO A 223 2.12 15.72 12.70
C PRO A 223 2.49 16.51 13.95
N SER A 224 1.54 17.30 14.45
CA SER A 224 1.60 17.97 15.73
C SER A 224 1.75 16.83 16.71
N ALA A 225 2.89 16.79 17.43
CA ALA A 225 3.30 15.74 18.35
C ALA A 225 2.04 15.10 18.98
N ASN A 226 1.59 14.02 18.35
CA ASN A 226 0.22 13.58 18.55
C ASN A 226 0.28 12.92 19.91
N LYS A 227 -0.15 13.62 20.97
CA LYS A 227 -0.16 13.08 22.34
C LYS A 227 -1.01 11.79 22.47
N ARG A 228 -1.66 11.36 21.38
CA ARG A 228 -2.50 10.16 21.27
C ARG A 228 -1.92 9.04 20.42
N THR A 229 -0.71 9.16 19.88
CA THR A 229 -0.04 8.01 19.25
C THR A 229 0.78 7.27 20.31
N ASN A 230 0.15 6.31 21.00
CA ASN A 230 0.79 5.40 21.96
C ASN A 230 1.85 4.45 21.34
N HIS A 231 2.33 4.74 20.13
CA HIS A 231 3.26 3.87 19.41
C HIS A 231 4.35 4.70 18.73
N MET A 232 5.12 5.41 19.56
CA MET A 232 6.37 6.04 19.15
C MET A 232 7.50 5.01 19.32
N PRO A 233 8.42 4.85 18.36
CA PRO A 233 9.68 4.15 18.60
C PRO A 233 10.33 4.71 19.86
N GLN A 234 10.75 3.85 20.80
CA GLN A 234 11.41 4.32 22.01
C GLN A 234 12.63 5.17 21.63
N GLY A 235 12.62 6.46 22.02
CA GLY A 235 13.71 7.41 21.73
C GLY A 235 13.37 8.53 20.74
N SER A 236 12.23 8.48 20.02
CA SER A 236 11.84 9.57 19.12
C SER A 236 11.07 10.68 19.87
N SER A 237 11.76 11.53 20.62
CA SER A 237 11.14 12.71 21.25
C SER A 237 11.22 13.91 20.30
N GLY A 238 10.40 13.93 19.25
CA GLY A 238 10.32 15.08 18.33
C GLY A 238 9.24 14.94 17.26
N PRO A 239 8.79 16.05 16.64
CA PRO A 239 7.95 15.98 15.46
C PRO A 239 8.72 15.33 14.30
N PHE A 240 8.04 14.53 13.46
CA PHE A 240 8.61 13.88 12.26
C PHE A 240 8.92 14.87 11.12
N THR A 241 9.30 16.10 11.46
CA THR A 241 9.47 17.21 10.53
C THR A 241 10.87 17.78 10.68
N SER A 242 11.65 17.75 9.61
CA SER A 242 12.97 18.39 9.59
C SER A 242 12.81 19.91 9.55
N GLU A 243 13.53 20.62 10.41
CA GLU A 243 13.62 22.09 10.42
C GLU A 243 14.64 22.61 9.39
N LYS A 244 15.30 21.72 8.64
CA LYS A 244 16.37 22.07 7.69
C LYS A 244 15.96 21.91 6.24
N PHE A 245 15.18 20.87 5.94
CA PHE A 245 14.78 20.54 4.58
C PHE A 245 13.48 19.74 4.54
N CYS A 246 12.80 19.75 3.39
CA CYS A 246 11.66 18.86 3.12
C CYS A 246 11.64 18.43 1.64
N TRP A 247 10.93 17.33 1.35
CA TRP A 247 10.59 17.00 -0.03
C TRP A 247 9.51 17.95 -0.54
N LEU A 248 9.61 18.35 -1.82
CA LEU A 248 8.53 19.10 -2.48
C LEU A 248 7.64 18.12 -3.25
N PRO A 249 6.31 18.21 -3.08
CA PRO A 249 5.38 17.41 -3.85
C PRO A 249 5.32 17.90 -5.30
N THR A 250 4.99 16.98 -6.19
CA THR A 250 4.51 17.33 -7.53
C THR A 250 3.00 17.53 -7.47
N GLU A 251 2.52 18.58 -8.14
CA GLU A 251 1.11 18.94 -8.16
C GLU A 251 0.44 18.24 -9.33
N PHE A 252 -0.54 17.40 -9.00
CA PHE A 252 -1.40 16.72 -9.96
C PHE A 252 -2.79 17.35 -9.91
N ARG A 253 -3.38 17.60 -11.07
CA ARG A 253 -4.80 17.93 -11.21
C ARG A 253 -5.53 16.71 -11.73
N VAL A 254 -6.55 16.28 -10.98
CA VAL A 254 -7.56 15.33 -11.44
C VAL A 254 -8.71 16.13 -12.01
N HIS A 255 -9.08 15.85 -13.26
CA HIS A 255 -10.18 16.50 -13.96
C HIS A 255 -11.49 15.74 -13.72
N ASP A 256 -12.63 16.37 -14.02
CA ASP A 256 -13.96 15.79 -13.79
C ASP A 256 -14.22 14.50 -14.59
N ASP A 257 -13.51 14.29 -15.69
CA ASP A 257 -13.56 13.08 -16.51
C ASP A 257 -12.61 11.97 -16.03
N GLY A 258 -11.89 12.19 -14.92
CA GLY A 258 -10.89 11.28 -14.37
C GLY A 258 -9.52 11.38 -15.06
N ALA A 259 -9.35 12.24 -16.06
CA ALA A 259 -8.04 12.51 -16.62
C ALA A 259 -7.14 13.19 -15.59
N VAL A 260 -5.83 13.03 -15.73
CA VAL A 260 -4.86 13.63 -14.83
C VAL A 260 -3.83 14.41 -15.62
N THR A 261 -3.49 15.60 -15.12
CA THR A 261 -2.37 16.41 -15.61
C THR A 261 -1.41 16.74 -14.49
N ILE A 262 -0.13 16.88 -14.82
CA ILE A 262 0.89 17.36 -13.89
C ILE A 262 1.03 18.87 -14.11
N GLU A 263 0.69 19.67 -13.11
CA GLU A 263 0.68 21.13 -13.20
C GLU A 263 2.02 21.75 -12.83
N SER A 264 2.82 21.06 -12.02
CA SER A 264 4.15 21.50 -11.62
C SER A 264 5.26 20.62 -12.21
N TYR A 265 6.42 20.56 -11.57
CA TYR A 265 7.54 19.72 -12.00
C TYR A 265 7.71 18.51 -11.09
N ILE A 266 8.33 17.46 -11.62
CA ILE A 266 8.79 16.31 -10.84
C ILE A 266 10.24 16.60 -10.45
N ASN A 267 10.53 16.61 -9.15
CA ASN A 267 11.90 16.74 -8.68
C ASN A 267 12.75 15.62 -9.29
N ASN A 268 13.96 15.99 -9.73
CA ASN A 268 14.88 15.05 -10.41
C ASN A 268 14.41 14.57 -11.80
N LEU A 269 13.40 15.20 -12.41
CA LEU A 269 13.01 14.92 -13.80
C LEU A 269 12.93 16.23 -14.59
N HIS A 270 13.86 16.45 -15.51
CA HIS A 270 13.94 17.71 -16.23
C HIS A 270 12.73 17.92 -17.16
N PRO A 271 11.92 18.98 -16.99
CA PRO A 271 10.60 19.10 -17.63
C PRO A 271 10.63 19.33 -19.15
N VAL A 272 11.72 19.89 -19.69
CA VAL A 272 11.90 20.04 -21.16
C VAL A 272 12.55 18.81 -21.78
N LYS A 273 13.69 18.34 -21.24
CA LYS A 273 14.41 17.15 -21.74
C LYS A 273 13.54 15.89 -21.72
N HIS A 274 12.72 15.72 -20.68
CA HIS A 274 11.83 14.57 -20.51
C HIS A 274 10.35 14.96 -20.65
N ALA A 275 10.04 16.00 -21.42
CA ALA A 275 8.66 16.51 -21.58
C ALA A 275 7.66 15.41 -21.97
N ALA A 276 8.08 14.49 -22.85
CA ALA A 276 7.24 13.40 -23.33
C ALA A 276 6.92 12.34 -22.25
N PHE A 277 7.69 12.28 -21.16
CA PHE A 277 7.47 11.32 -20.08
C PHE A 277 6.35 11.78 -19.10
N TYR A 278 6.17 13.09 -18.94
CA TYR A 278 5.17 13.65 -18.02
C TYR A 278 3.73 13.17 -18.33
N PRO A 279 3.24 13.21 -19.59
CA PRO A 279 1.92 12.67 -19.93
C PRO A 279 1.76 11.19 -19.58
N THR A 280 2.80 10.37 -19.74
CA THR A 280 2.77 8.94 -19.40
C THR A 280 2.61 8.75 -17.90
N ILE A 281 3.38 9.49 -17.08
CA ILE A 281 3.26 9.45 -15.61
C ILE A 281 1.85 9.89 -15.19
N ALA A 282 1.30 10.93 -15.81
CA ALA A 282 -0.05 11.40 -15.52
C ALA A 282 -1.12 10.35 -15.89
N ARG A 283 -0.99 9.68 -17.04
CA ARG A 283 -1.86 8.56 -17.43
C ARG A 283 -1.76 7.40 -16.44
N ILE A 284 -0.56 7.03 -16.00
CA ILE A 284 -0.39 6.01 -14.96
C ILE A 284 -1.11 6.44 -13.69
N PHE A 285 -0.90 7.67 -13.22
CA PHE A 285 -1.57 8.20 -12.03
C PHE A 285 -3.10 8.17 -12.16
N SER A 286 -3.66 8.51 -13.33
CA SER A 286 -5.11 8.43 -13.58
C SER A 286 -5.68 7.03 -13.35
N LYS A 287 -4.91 5.97 -13.67
CA LYS A 287 -5.31 4.59 -13.39
C LYS A 287 -5.30 4.26 -11.90
N PHE A 288 -4.46 4.93 -11.11
CA PHE A 288 -4.42 4.78 -9.65
C PHE A 288 -5.47 5.61 -8.90
N VAL A 289 -6.06 6.64 -9.51
CA VAL A 289 -7.06 7.50 -8.84
C VAL A 289 -8.20 6.68 -8.20
N PRO A 290 -8.85 5.73 -8.88
CA PRO A 290 -9.89 4.91 -8.25
C PRO A 290 -9.38 4.10 -7.05
N MET A 291 -8.13 3.63 -7.07
CA MET A 291 -7.54 2.92 -5.94
C MET A 291 -7.32 3.85 -4.74
N LEU A 292 -6.89 5.08 -4.98
CA LEU A 292 -6.75 6.09 -3.94
C LEU A 292 -8.12 6.45 -3.34
N GLU A 293 -9.16 6.59 -4.17
CA GLU A 293 -10.54 6.82 -3.72
C GLU A 293 -11.06 5.67 -2.85
N HIS A 294 -10.78 4.42 -3.23
CA HIS A 294 -11.10 3.26 -2.40
C HIS A 294 -10.41 3.31 -1.02
N VAL A 295 -9.13 3.66 -0.98
CA VAL A 295 -8.38 3.81 0.29
C VAL A 295 -8.95 4.96 1.13
N LEU A 296 -9.22 6.12 0.52
CA LEU A 296 -9.79 7.27 1.21
C LEU A 296 -11.19 6.97 1.74
N THR A 297 -12.00 6.23 0.98
CA THR A 297 -13.32 5.76 1.40
C THR A 297 -13.20 4.85 2.62
N ASP A 298 -12.29 3.88 2.60
CA ASP A 298 -12.03 2.98 3.73
C ASP A 298 -11.56 3.76 5.00
N VAL A 299 -10.85 4.88 4.83
CA VAL A 299 -10.39 5.74 5.92
C VAL A 299 -11.54 6.60 6.50
N LEU A 300 -12.35 7.20 5.63
CA LEU A 300 -13.47 8.06 6.05
C LEU A 300 -14.66 7.27 6.58
N PHE A 301 -14.88 6.08 6.03
CA PHE A 301 -15.93 5.16 6.41
C PHE A 301 -15.33 3.82 6.84
N PRO A 302 -14.71 3.74 8.04
CA PRO A 302 -14.11 2.51 8.52
C PRO A 302 -15.10 1.35 8.43
N ARG A 303 -14.69 0.28 7.74
CA ARG A 303 -15.52 -0.90 7.54
C ARG A 303 -16.05 -1.41 8.88
N ALA A 304 -17.36 -1.67 8.93
CA ALA A 304 -17.97 -2.34 10.05
C ALA A 304 -17.38 -3.75 10.25
N ARG A 305 -17.59 -4.35 11.42
CA ARG A 305 -17.24 -5.76 11.63
C ARG A 305 -17.91 -6.61 10.55
N ARG A 306 -17.11 -7.41 9.85
CA ARG A 306 -17.51 -8.13 8.61
C ARG A 306 -18.64 -9.11 8.84
N VAL A 307 -18.69 -9.71 10.03
CA VAL A 307 -19.83 -10.44 10.55
C VAL A 307 -20.08 -9.98 11.97
N LYS A 308 -21.36 -9.92 12.37
CA LYS A 308 -21.74 -9.74 13.78
C LYS A 308 -21.59 -11.10 14.46
N PRO A 309 -20.63 -11.27 15.40
CA PRO A 309 -20.49 -12.56 16.07
C PRO A 309 -21.76 -12.86 16.87
N ASP A 310 -22.33 -14.04 16.66
CA ASP A 310 -23.35 -14.60 17.55
C ASP A 310 -22.61 -15.14 18.79
N SER A 311 -22.64 -14.36 19.87
CA SER A 311 -21.93 -14.71 21.11
C SER A 311 -22.42 -16.01 21.76
N HIS A 312 -23.61 -16.50 21.40
CA HIS A 312 -24.25 -17.65 22.04
C HIS A 312 -24.07 -18.96 21.28
N ASN A 313 -23.93 -18.92 19.95
CA ASN A 313 -23.76 -20.14 19.16
C ASN A 313 -22.30 -20.40 18.77
N TRP A 314 -21.48 -19.36 18.72
CA TRP A 314 -20.12 -19.48 18.18
C TRP A 314 -19.15 -20.30 19.04
N PHE A 315 -19.22 -20.15 20.36
CA PHE A 315 -18.33 -20.82 21.31
C PHE A 315 -18.89 -22.14 21.84
N TRP A 316 -20.14 -22.46 21.50
CA TRP A 316 -20.92 -23.51 22.17
C TRP A 316 -21.35 -24.63 21.23
N SER A 317 -21.04 -24.53 19.94
CA SER A 317 -21.30 -25.58 18.97
C SER A 317 -20.10 -26.55 18.86
N ASN A 318 -20.26 -27.69 19.53
CA ASN A 318 -19.50 -28.95 19.54
C ASN A 318 -18.43 -29.16 20.63
N ASP A 319 -18.87 -29.91 21.66
CA ASP A 319 -18.31 -31.20 22.10
C ASP A 319 -16.86 -31.25 22.59
N SER A 320 -16.44 -30.23 23.32
CA SER A 320 -15.49 -30.44 24.42
C SER A 320 -15.79 -29.42 25.49
N GLU A 321 -16.63 -29.79 26.46
CA GLU A 321 -16.49 -29.20 27.79
C GLU A 321 -14.99 -29.30 28.13
N PRO A 322 -14.33 -28.20 28.54
CA PRO A 322 -13.03 -28.33 29.16
C PRO A 322 -13.21 -29.33 30.30
N ASP A 323 -12.35 -30.35 30.36
CA ASP A 323 -12.37 -31.31 31.45
C ASP A 323 -12.05 -30.53 32.74
N TYR A 324 -13.10 -30.12 33.46
CA TYR A 324 -12.99 -29.35 34.68
C TYR A 324 -12.44 -30.22 35.83
N ASP A 325 -12.26 -31.51 35.59
CA ASP A 325 -11.73 -32.49 36.55
C ASP A 325 -10.21 -32.41 36.72
N ASP A 326 -9.48 -31.62 35.91
CA ASP A 326 -8.01 -31.46 36.02
C ASP A 326 -7.57 -30.12 36.64
N LEU A 327 -8.51 -29.32 37.14
CA LEU A 327 -8.21 -28.14 37.94
C LEU A 327 -8.15 -28.52 39.42
N ASP A 328 -7.07 -29.21 39.79
CA ASP A 328 -6.65 -29.33 41.18
C ASP A 328 -6.34 -27.93 41.74
N TYR A 329 -7.37 -27.34 42.36
CA TYR A 329 -7.36 -26.01 42.93
C TYR A 329 -6.88 -25.98 44.38
N ASP A 330 -6.43 -27.12 44.96
CA ASP A 330 -6.20 -27.21 46.41
C ASP A 330 -4.72 -27.18 46.83
N ASP A 331 -3.75 -27.44 45.96
CA ASP A 331 -2.33 -27.53 46.38
C ASP A 331 -1.52 -26.22 46.32
N ARG A 332 -2.16 -25.04 46.41
CA ARG A 332 -1.45 -23.74 46.41
C ARG A 332 -1.69 -22.81 47.60
N TYR A 333 -2.16 -23.35 48.72
CA TYR A 333 -2.12 -22.66 50.01
C TYR A 333 -1.81 -23.61 51.18
N GLU A 334 -0.57 -24.10 51.27
CA GLU A 334 0.10 -24.38 52.56
C GLU A 334 1.50 -23.77 52.60
#